data_AF-A0A928XAB7-F1
#
_entry.id   AF-A0A928XAB7-F1
#
_cell.length_a   1.000
_cell.length_b   1.000
_cell.length_c   1.000
_cell.angle_alpha   90.00
_cell.angle_beta   90.00
_cell.angle_gamma   90.00
#
_symmetry.space_group_name_H-M   'P 1'
#
loop_
_entity.id
_entity.type
_entity.pdbx_description
1 polymer ?
#
loop_
_entity_poly.entity_id
_entity_poly.type
_entity_poly.pdbx_seq_one_letter_code
_entity_poly.pdbx_strand_id
1 'polypeptide(L)'
;MKHTSRVLKATMSSPMMPGEMQLEMIGAKPNKLVQKVSTPQGDMTAGFDGKVAWANNAMMGPMLLEGDQAEGLKQQADFYDDAKDLSRFKSVETVDLVDFEGRKCYKVRLIEGENDETIEYYDAETGMQAGQVAKQTGMAGEMEVTMVLQEYKEFGGVKSPTKLIVRAMGMEQVLTVNSIEYDKVEPSVFDLPEEIKALLKEKEATDKPVSGETKPAEPKPQP
;
A
#
# COMPACT_ATOMS: atom_id res chain seq x y z
N MET A 1 -11.58 5.33 -15.26
CA MET A 1 -12.43 4.81 -14.16
C MET A 1 -13.39 5.91 -13.66
N LYS A 2 -14.69 5.62 -13.53
CA LYS A 2 -15.76 6.61 -13.17
C LYS A 2 -15.80 6.95 -11.68
N HIS A 3 -15.51 6.00 -10.81
CA HIS A 3 -15.53 6.20 -9.36
C HIS A 3 -14.43 7.13 -8.89
N THR A 4 -14.65 7.81 -7.78
CA THR A 4 -13.76 8.81 -7.17
C THR A 4 -13.26 8.42 -5.79
N SER A 5 -13.96 7.49 -5.14
CA SER A 5 -13.54 6.86 -3.90
C SER A 5 -14.00 5.40 -3.82
N ARG A 6 -13.34 4.62 -2.96
CA ARG A 6 -13.69 3.23 -2.66
C ARG A 6 -13.44 2.91 -1.20
N VAL A 7 -14.29 2.07 -0.62
CA VAL A 7 -14.02 1.35 0.63
C VAL A 7 -14.08 -0.14 0.35
N LEU A 8 -13.01 -0.84 0.70
CA LEU A 8 -12.89 -2.29 0.64
C LEU A 8 -12.79 -2.80 2.07
N LYS A 9 -13.67 -3.73 2.43
CA LYS A 9 -13.61 -4.46 3.71
C LYS A 9 -13.26 -5.90 3.45
N ALA A 10 -12.28 -6.42 4.16
CA ALA A 10 -11.79 -7.78 4.02
C ALA A 10 -11.48 -8.40 5.38
N THR A 11 -11.44 -9.73 5.42
CA THR A 11 -10.97 -10.51 6.55
C THR A 11 -9.69 -11.23 6.14
N MET A 12 -8.67 -11.20 7.00
CA MET A 12 -7.41 -11.89 6.77
C MET A 12 -7.19 -12.98 7.82
N SER A 13 -6.76 -14.15 7.35
CA SER A 13 -6.34 -15.28 8.15
C SER A 13 -4.87 -15.58 7.88
N SER A 14 -4.07 -15.72 8.94
CA SER A 14 -2.65 -16.07 8.86
C SER A 14 -2.26 -17.11 9.91
N PRO A 15 -1.47 -18.14 9.57
CA PRO A 15 -0.97 -19.11 10.53
C PRO A 15 -0.11 -18.50 11.65
N MET A 16 0.49 -17.32 11.41
CA MET A 16 1.37 -16.66 12.38
C MET A 16 0.62 -15.90 13.47
N MET A 17 -0.64 -15.53 13.24
CA MET A 17 -1.43 -14.70 14.16
C MET A 17 -2.75 -15.40 14.45
N PRO A 18 -2.97 -15.88 15.70
CA PRO A 18 -4.22 -16.51 16.05
C PRO A 18 -5.38 -15.49 16.05
N GLY A 19 -6.42 -15.77 15.27
CA GLY A 19 -7.63 -14.94 15.16
C GLY A 19 -7.83 -14.39 13.75
N GLU A 20 -9.06 -13.91 13.49
CA GLU A 20 -9.37 -13.19 12.26
C GLU A 20 -9.00 -11.71 12.41
N MET A 21 -8.30 -11.18 11.43
CA MET A 21 -8.00 -9.75 11.32
C MET A 21 -8.99 -9.10 10.37
N GLN A 22 -9.55 -7.96 10.76
CA GLN A 22 -10.40 -7.17 9.87
C GLN A 22 -9.58 -6.08 9.22
N LEU A 23 -9.67 -5.97 7.90
CA LEU A 23 -9.03 -4.96 7.09
C LEU A 23 -10.10 -4.05 6.48
N GLU A 24 -9.92 -2.74 6.64
CA GLU A 24 -10.66 -1.73 5.89
C GLU A 24 -9.64 -0.88 5.11
N MET A 25 -9.75 -0.88 3.78
CA MET A 25 -8.96 -0.03 2.90
C MET A 25 -9.87 1.02 2.26
N ILE A 26 -9.54 2.29 2.47
CA ILE A 26 -10.33 3.42 2.02
C ILE A 26 -9.45 4.27 1.11
N GLY A 27 -9.85 4.39 -0.15
CA GLY A 27 -9.10 5.13 -1.15
C GLY A 27 -9.92 6.27 -1.77
N ALA A 28 -9.27 7.37 -2.11
CA ALA A 28 -9.89 8.42 -2.91
C ALA A 28 -8.89 9.06 -3.87
N LYS A 29 -9.40 9.55 -5.00
CA LYS A 29 -8.57 10.21 -6.01
C LYS A 29 -7.92 11.49 -5.50
N PRO A 30 -6.77 11.87 -6.07
CA PRO A 30 -5.94 11.04 -6.96
C PRO A 30 -5.12 9.99 -6.19
N ASN A 31 -4.72 10.32 -4.97
CA ASN A 31 -3.69 9.59 -4.24
C ASN A 31 -3.92 9.61 -2.72
N LYS A 32 -5.15 9.36 -2.25
CA LYS A 32 -5.45 9.27 -0.81
C LYS A 32 -5.75 7.85 -0.40
N LEU A 33 -5.22 7.45 0.75
CA LEU A 33 -5.38 6.11 1.31
C LEU A 33 -5.48 6.16 2.82
N VAL A 34 -6.40 5.40 3.39
CA VAL A 34 -6.42 5.02 4.80
C VAL A 34 -6.62 3.52 4.88
N GLN A 35 -5.74 2.85 5.60
CA GLN A 35 -5.83 1.44 5.93
C GLN A 35 -6.09 1.32 7.43
N LYS A 36 -7.04 0.48 7.79
CA LYS A 36 -7.33 0.12 9.18
C LYS A 36 -7.26 -1.39 9.30
N VAL A 37 -6.47 -1.87 10.25
CA VAL A 37 -6.34 -3.27 10.59
C VAL A 37 -6.76 -3.42 12.04
N SER A 38 -7.84 -4.14 12.27
CA SER A 38 -8.31 -4.48 13.61
C SER A 38 -7.90 -5.90 13.96
N THR A 39 -7.20 -6.04 15.07
CA THR A 39 -6.72 -7.31 15.62
C THR A 39 -7.16 -7.46 17.08
N PRO A 40 -7.16 -8.67 17.65
CA PRO A 40 -7.43 -8.84 19.08
C PRO A 40 -6.43 -8.12 19.99
N GLN A 41 -5.23 -7.78 19.50
CA GLN A 41 -4.18 -7.09 20.24
C GLN A 41 -4.28 -5.56 20.15
N GLY A 42 -5.14 -5.04 19.27
CA GLY A 42 -5.34 -3.61 19.07
C GLY A 42 -5.52 -3.25 17.60
N ASP A 43 -5.93 -2.00 17.39
CA ASP A 43 -6.07 -1.42 16.06
C ASP A 43 -4.75 -0.82 15.56
N MET A 44 -4.55 -0.94 14.26
CA MET A 44 -3.46 -0.33 13.53
C MET A 44 -4.07 0.47 12.38
N THR A 45 -3.63 1.72 12.24
CA THR A 45 -4.07 2.59 11.17
C THR A 45 -2.86 3.16 10.46
N ALA A 46 -2.93 3.26 9.14
CA ALA A 46 -1.91 3.90 8.34
C ALA A 46 -2.59 4.63 7.19
N GLY A 47 -1.95 5.65 6.65
CA GLY A 47 -2.54 6.37 5.55
C GLY A 47 -1.63 7.39 4.90
N PHE A 48 -2.10 7.87 3.77
CA PHE A 48 -1.50 8.95 3.02
C PHE A 48 -2.62 9.92 2.63
N ASP A 49 -2.53 11.17 3.10
CA ASP A 49 -3.55 12.20 2.85
C ASP A 49 -3.36 12.94 1.50
N GLY A 50 -2.38 12.51 0.70
CA GLY A 50 -1.91 13.17 -0.52
C GLY A 50 -0.61 13.94 -0.33
N LYS A 51 -0.15 14.13 0.92
CA LYS A 51 1.10 14.84 1.26
C LYS A 51 1.92 14.14 2.35
N VAL A 52 1.26 13.66 3.39
CA VAL A 52 1.86 13.09 4.60
C VAL A 52 1.52 11.61 4.69
N ALA A 53 2.57 10.78 4.75
CA ALA A 53 2.45 9.36 5.05
C ALA A 53 2.55 9.18 6.57
N TRP A 54 1.65 8.40 7.15
CA TRP A 54 1.54 8.26 8.58
C TRP A 54 1.12 6.85 8.98
N ALA A 55 1.45 6.48 10.22
CA ALA A 55 0.97 5.28 10.86
C ALA A 55 0.67 5.55 12.33
N ASN A 56 -0.27 4.81 12.89
CA ASN A 56 -0.58 4.79 14.30
C ASN A 56 -0.94 3.35 14.70
N ASN A 57 -0.15 2.76 15.57
CA ASN A 57 -0.40 1.42 16.10
C ASN A 57 -0.30 1.42 17.62
N ALA A 58 -1.08 0.56 18.26
CA ALA A 58 -1.16 0.50 19.73
C ALA A 58 0.18 0.19 20.45
N MET A 59 1.16 -0.38 19.75
CA MET A 59 2.45 -0.79 20.34
C MET A 59 3.51 0.31 20.31
N MET A 60 3.67 0.98 19.16
CA MET A 60 4.70 1.99 18.90
C MET A 60 4.15 3.42 18.96
N GLY A 61 2.83 3.58 18.92
CA GLY A 61 2.17 4.88 18.89
C GLY A 61 2.12 5.53 17.50
N PRO A 62 1.75 6.82 17.45
CA PRO A 62 1.68 7.61 16.21
C PRO A 62 3.07 7.91 15.66
N MET A 63 3.23 7.87 14.33
CA MET A 63 4.48 8.19 13.65
C MET A 63 4.24 8.75 12.25
N LEU A 64 5.14 9.64 11.83
CA LEU A 64 5.28 10.07 10.44
C LEU A 64 6.18 9.06 9.71
N LEU A 65 5.77 8.66 8.51
CA LEU A 65 6.54 7.75 7.67
C LEU A 65 7.40 8.54 6.69
N GLU A 66 8.62 8.07 6.45
CA GLU A 66 9.60 8.70 5.55
C GLU A 66 10.34 7.65 4.72
N GLY A 67 11.11 8.12 3.73
CA GLY A 67 11.90 7.25 2.84
C GLY A 67 11.05 6.20 2.14
N ASP A 68 11.60 4.97 2.04
CA ASP A 68 10.99 3.85 1.32
C ASP A 68 9.59 3.48 1.86
N GLN A 69 9.35 3.66 3.17
CA GLN A 69 8.03 3.38 3.75
C GLN A 69 6.97 4.38 3.26
N ALA A 70 7.33 5.65 3.15
CA ALA A 70 6.44 6.67 2.62
C ALA A 70 6.19 6.47 1.12
N GLU A 71 7.22 6.15 0.35
CA GLU A 71 7.10 5.87 -1.08
C GLU A 71 6.22 4.64 -1.36
N GLY A 72 6.41 3.55 -0.62
CA GLY A 72 5.55 2.36 -0.73
C GLY A 72 4.08 2.67 -0.45
N LEU A 73 3.79 3.50 0.56
CA LEU A 73 2.41 3.90 0.86
C LEU A 73 1.82 4.86 -0.18
N LYS A 74 2.63 5.77 -0.75
CA LYS A 74 2.23 6.64 -1.86
C LYS A 74 1.85 5.85 -3.10
N GLN A 75 2.63 4.81 -3.44
CA GLN A 75 2.34 3.94 -4.57
C GLN A 75 1.02 3.19 -4.35
N GLN A 76 0.81 2.61 -3.17
CA GLN A 76 -0.47 1.98 -2.82
C GLN A 76 -1.66 2.96 -2.81
N ALA A 77 -1.39 4.24 -2.53
CA ALA A 77 -2.42 5.27 -2.50
C ALA A 77 -2.86 5.71 -3.89
N ASP A 78 -2.13 5.38 -4.96
CA ASP A 78 -2.56 5.66 -6.32
C ASP A 78 -3.88 4.94 -6.61
N PHE A 79 -4.95 5.72 -6.67
CA PHE A 79 -6.30 5.21 -6.88
C PHE A 79 -6.46 4.53 -8.25
N TYR A 80 -5.60 4.87 -9.22
CA TYR A 80 -5.66 4.36 -10.58
C TYR A 80 -4.74 3.18 -10.84
N ASP A 81 -4.02 2.69 -9.84
CA ASP A 81 -3.02 1.64 -10.02
C ASP A 81 -3.63 0.36 -10.63
N ASP A 82 -4.88 0.03 -10.29
CA ASP A 82 -5.66 -1.05 -10.89
C ASP A 82 -5.77 -0.96 -12.43
N ALA A 83 -5.70 0.25 -13.00
CA ALA A 83 -5.75 0.46 -14.45
C ALA A 83 -4.40 0.21 -15.16
N LYS A 84 -3.33 -0.04 -14.37
CA LYS A 84 -1.97 -0.38 -14.80
C LYS A 84 -1.46 0.52 -15.92
N ASP A 85 -0.83 1.63 -15.55
CA ASP A 85 -0.16 2.50 -16.51
C ASP A 85 1.11 1.81 -17.07
N LEU A 86 1.05 1.39 -18.33
CA LEU A 86 2.14 0.67 -18.98
C LEU A 86 3.39 1.54 -19.20
N SER A 87 3.28 2.87 -19.16
CA SER A 87 4.41 3.79 -19.35
C SER A 87 5.44 3.72 -18.22
N ARG A 88 5.07 3.11 -17.09
CA ARG A 88 5.91 2.89 -15.91
C ARG A 88 6.95 1.80 -16.14
N PHE A 89 6.65 0.83 -17.01
CA PHE A 89 7.50 -0.33 -17.22
C PHE A 89 8.51 -0.09 -18.34
N LYS A 90 9.77 -0.48 -18.08
CA LYS A 90 10.84 -0.57 -19.09
C LYS A 90 10.56 -1.66 -20.11
N SER A 91 9.95 -2.78 -19.69
CA SER A 91 9.53 -3.86 -20.58
C SER A 91 8.31 -4.59 -20.03
N VAL A 92 7.44 -5.05 -20.95
CA VAL A 92 6.29 -5.91 -20.70
C VAL A 92 6.24 -6.95 -21.82
N GLU A 93 6.46 -8.22 -21.49
CA GLU A 93 6.60 -9.30 -22.47
C GLU A 93 5.76 -10.51 -22.06
N THR A 94 4.89 -10.99 -22.97
CA THR A 94 4.29 -12.32 -22.81
C THR A 94 5.33 -13.37 -23.17
N VAL A 95 5.75 -14.15 -22.19
CA VAL A 95 6.87 -15.09 -22.33
C VAL A 95 6.41 -16.53 -22.59
N ASP A 96 5.21 -16.92 -22.13
CA ASP A 96 4.73 -18.31 -22.26
C ASP A 96 3.21 -18.45 -22.01
N LEU A 97 2.66 -19.63 -22.31
CA LEU A 97 1.32 -20.09 -21.92
C LEU A 97 1.48 -21.31 -21.00
N VAL A 98 1.19 -21.15 -19.71
CA VAL A 98 1.47 -22.15 -18.66
C VAL A 98 0.24 -22.48 -17.85
N ASP A 99 0.29 -23.58 -17.09
CA ASP A 99 -0.70 -23.84 -16.03
C ASP A 99 -0.26 -23.13 -14.74
N PHE A 100 -1.12 -22.26 -14.21
CA PHE A 100 -0.93 -21.56 -12.94
C PHE A 100 -2.18 -21.74 -12.06
N GLU A 101 -2.01 -22.36 -10.89
CA GLU A 101 -3.11 -22.69 -9.97
C GLU A 101 -4.24 -23.47 -10.66
N GLY A 102 -3.89 -24.39 -11.56
CA GLY A 102 -4.84 -25.21 -12.31
C GLY A 102 -5.54 -24.50 -13.48
N ARG A 103 -5.15 -23.26 -13.81
CA ARG A 103 -5.71 -22.48 -14.93
C ARG A 103 -4.66 -22.29 -16.02
N LYS A 104 -5.07 -22.38 -17.30
CA LYS A 104 -4.21 -21.95 -18.42
C LYS A 104 -4.06 -20.43 -18.39
N CYS A 105 -2.84 -19.95 -18.25
CA CYS A 105 -2.53 -18.52 -18.11
C CYS A 105 -1.38 -18.08 -19.02
N TYR A 106 -1.50 -16.90 -19.59
CA TYR A 106 -0.37 -16.18 -20.18
C TYR A 106 0.56 -15.72 -19.07
N LYS A 107 1.82 -16.14 -19.13
CA LYS A 107 2.90 -15.66 -18.26
C LYS A 107 3.47 -14.39 -18.86
N VAL A 108 3.36 -13.28 -18.15
CA VAL A 108 3.82 -11.96 -18.57
C VAL A 108 4.94 -11.52 -17.64
N ARG A 109 6.07 -11.09 -18.21
CA ARG A 109 7.22 -10.55 -17.48
C ARG A 109 7.21 -9.03 -17.57
N LEU A 110 7.25 -8.37 -16.41
CA LEU A 110 7.25 -6.92 -16.26
C LEU A 110 8.55 -6.46 -15.60
N ILE A 111 9.14 -5.38 -16.11
CA ILE A 111 10.32 -4.72 -15.52
C ILE A 111 10.02 -3.25 -15.32
N GLU A 112 10.04 -2.73 -14.09
CA GLU A 112 9.85 -1.30 -13.77
C GLU A 112 11.20 -0.59 -13.56
N GLY A 113 12.11 -1.20 -12.81
CA GLY A 113 13.41 -0.66 -12.40
C GLY A 113 14.61 -1.58 -12.69
N GLU A 114 15.81 -1.16 -12.28
CA GLU A 114 16.94 -2.10 -12.24
C GLU A 114 16.72 -3.08 -11.08
N ASN A 115 16.57 -4.37 -11.39
CA ASN A 115 16.24 -5.45 -10.45
C ASN A 115 14.80 -5.49 -9.90
N ASP A 116 13.88 -4.74 -10.52
CA ASP A 116 12.46 -4.79 -10.19
C ASP A 116 11.70 -5.55 -11.27
N GLU A 117 11.65 -6.88 -11.09
CA GLU A 117 10.99 -7.83 -11.98
C GLU A 117 9.78 -8.44 -11.29
N THR A 118 8.63 -8.39 -11.98
CA THR A 118 7.40 -9.07 -11.58
C THR A 118 6.94 -9.99 -12.71
N ILE A 119 6.60 -11.22 -12.36
CA ILE A 119 5.90 -12.14 -13.27
C ILE A 119 4.41 -12.11 -12.93
N GLU A 120 3.59 -11.74 -13.90
CA GLU A 120 2.14 -11.81 -13.78
C GLU A 120 1.58 -12.96 -14.60
N TYR A 121 0.48 -13.51 -14.11
CA TYR A 121 -0.26 -14.57 -14.78
C TYR A 121 -1.64 -14.04 -15.12
N TYR A 122 -2.04 -14.12 -16.39
CA TYR A 122 -3.36 -13.73 -16.86
C TYR A 122 -4.10 -14.94 -17.40
N ASP A 123 -5.27 -15.22 -16.86
CA ASP A 123 -6.11 -16.34 -17.26
C ASP A 123 -6.47 -16.22 -18.76
N ALA A 124 -6.19 -17.27 -19.53
CA ALA A 124 -6.29 -17.22 -20.99
C ALA A 124 -7.75 -17.18 -21.50
N GLU A 125 -8.71 -17.61 -20.68
CA GLU A 125 -10.13 -17.60 -21.04
C GLU A 125 -10.79 -16.26 -20.73
N THR A 126 -10.45 -15.68 -19.58
CA THR A 126 -11.12 -14.47 -19.06
C THR A 126 -10.32 -13.19 -19.26
N GLY A 127 -9.01 -13.29 -19.51
CA GLY A 127 -8.09 -12.16 -19.54
C GLY A 127 -7.81 -11.53 -18.17
N MET A 128 -8.37 -12.07 -17.09
CA MET A 128 -8.21 -11.53 -15.73
C MET A 128 -6.89 -11.99 -15.12
N GLN A 129 -6.29 -11.15 -14.27
CA GLN A 129 -5.07 -11.53 -13.56
C GLN A 129 -5.37 -12.72 -12.63
N ALA A 130 -4.67 -13.82 -12.86
CA ALA A 130 -4.74 -15.03 -12.05
C ALA A 130 -3.84 -14.94 -10.81
N GLY A 131 -2.77 -14.16 -10.89
CA GLY A 131 -1.81 -13.95 -9.81
C GLY A 131 -0.53 -13.27 -10.28
N GLN A 132 0.44 -13.18 -9.39
CA GLN A 132 1.78 -12.69 -9.68
C GLN A 132 2.83 -13.30 -8.75
N VAL A 133 4.08 -13.25 -9.18
CA VAL A 133 5.27 -13.60 -8.41
C VAL A 133 6.24 -12.43 -8.50
N ALA A 134 6.65 -11.91 -7.35
CA ALA A 134 7.60 -10.80 -7.27
C ALA A 134 8.60 -11.07 -6.14
N LYS A 135 9.78 -10.46 -6.26
CA LYS A 135 10.74 -10.41 -5.16
C LYS A 135 10.44 -9.19 -4.30
N GLN A 136 10.39 -9.38 -2.99
CA GLN A 136 10.23 -8.30 -2.02
C GLN A 136 11.41 -8.29 -1.06
N THR A 137 11.92 -7.11 -0.76
CA THR A 137 12.94 -6.93 0.28
C THR A 137 12.25 -6.67 1.61
N GLY A 138 12.33 -7.63 2.53
CA GLY A 138 11.85 -7.51 3.90
C GLY A 138 12.99 -7.39 4.91
N MET A 139 12.66 -7.30 6.20
CA MET A 139 13.66 -7.28 7.29
C MET A 139 14.57 -8.51 7.30
N ALA A 140 14.08 -9.64 6.76
CA ALA A 140 14.82 -10.90 6.66
C ALA A 140 15.65 -11.03 5.37
N GLY A 141 15.65 -10.01 4.50
CA GLY A 141 16.30 -10.02 3.18
C GLY A 141 15.30 -10.11 2.02
N GLU A 142 15.82 -10.39 0.84
CA GLU A 142 15.01 -10.61 -0.37
C GLU A 142 14.29 -11.95 -0.31
N MET A 143 12.99 -11.95 -0.58
CA MET A 143 12.15 -13.13 -0.59
C MET A 143 11.18 -13.10 -1.76
N GLU A 144 10.94 -14.26 -2.36
CA GLU A 144 9.90 -14.42 -3.37
C GLU A 144 8.52 -14.49 -2.71
N VAL A 145 7.58 -13.73 -3.25
CA VAL A 145 6.19 -13.67 -2.81
C VAL A 145 5.30 -14.01 -3.99
N THR A 146 4.45 -15.02 -3.81
CA THR A 146 3.40 -15.37 -4.78
C THR A 146 2.06 -14.85 -4.28
N MET A 147 1.35 -14.09 -5.11
CA MET A 147 -0.04 -13.71 -4.88
C MET A 147 -0.95 -14.43 -5.89
N VAL A 148 -2.00 -15.09 -5.41
CA VAL A 148 -3.03 -15.72 -6.23
C VAL A 148 -4.33 -14.97 -6.08
N LEU A 149 -4.97 -14.67 -7.22
CA LEU A 149 -6.24 -13.96 -7.31
C LEU A 149 -7.35 -14.91 -7.77
N GLN A 150 -8.41 -15.01 -6.97
CA GLN A 150 -9.52 -15.93 -7.17
C GLN A 150 -10.87 -15.24 -6.94
N GLU A 151 -11.93 -15.92 -7.37
CA GLU A 151 -13.32 -15.58 -7.05
C GLU A 151 -13.71 -14.14 -7.47
N TYR A 152 -13.45 -13.79 -8.73
CA TYR A 152 -13.80 -12.47 -9.24
C TYR A 152 -15.30 -12.20 -9.20
N LYS A 153 -15.70 -11.04 -8.67
CA LYS A 153 -17.09 -10.55 -8.64
C LYS A 153 -17.15 -9.09 -9.09
N GLU A 154 -18.32 -8.68 -9.57
CA GLU A 154 -18.55 -7.31 -10.03
C GLU A 154 -19.07 -6.42 -8.90
N PHE A 155 -18.43 -5.26 -8.70
CA PHE A 155 -18.82 -4.22 -7.78
C PHE A 155 -18.78 -2.88 -8.50
N GLY A 156 -19.89 -2.13 -8.53
CA GLY A 156 -19.91 -0.83 -9.23
C GLY A 156 -19.55 -0.88 -10.72
N GLY A 157 -19.65 -2.04 -11.39
CA GLY A 157 -19.20 -2.22 -12.76
C GLY A 157 -17.69 -2.47 -12.92
N VAL A 158 -16.98 -2.75 -11.83
CA VAL A 158 -15.58 -3.18 -11.80
C VAL A 158 -15.53 -4.63 -11.32
N LYS A 159 -14.84 -5.51 -12.06
CA LYS A 159 -14.59 -6.89 -11.60
C LYS A 159 -13.36 -6.90 -10.70
N SER A 160 -13.52 -7.41 -9.49
CA SER A 160 -12.46 -7.48 -8.48
C SER A 160 -12.35 -8.88 -7.89
N PRO A 161 -11.14 -9.38 -7.59
CA PRO A 161 -10.97 -10.67 -6.93
C PRO A 161 -11.49 -10.59 -5.50
N THR A 162 -12.28 -11.58 -5.05
CA THR A 162 -12.76 -11.63 -3.66
C THR A 162 -11.98 -12.56 -2.76
N LYS A 163 -10.99 -13.26 -3.30
CA LYS A 163 -10.09 -14.10 -2.52
C LYS A 163 -8.66 -13.93 -3.03
N LEU A 164 -7.79 -13.52 -2.12
CA LEU A 164 -6.37 -13.31 -2.35
C LEU A 164 -5.61 -14.29 -1.47
N ILE A 165 -4.69 -15.04 -2.06
CA ILE A 165 -3.81 -15.96 -1.34
C ILE A 165 -2.39 -15.47 -1.51
N VAL A 166 -1.73 -15.11 -0.42
CA VAL A 166 -0.34 -14.67 -0.42
C VAL A 166 0.51 -15.79 0.16
N ARG A 167 1.50 -16.24 -0.61
CA ARG A 167 2.45 -17.28 -0.21
C ARG A 167 3.85 -16.72 -0.16
N ALA A 168 4.48 -16.86 1.00
CA ALA A 168 5.85 -16.40 1.22
C ALA A 168 6.50 -17.17 2.37
N MET A 169 7.80 -17.49 2.27
CA MET A 169 8.55 -18.26 3.28
C MET A 169 7.86 -19.57 3.73
N GLY A 170 7.20 -20.26 2.80
CA GLY A 170 6.47 -21.50 3.09
C GLY A 170 5.17 -21.32 3.88
N MET A 171 4.74 -20.08 4.12
CA MET A 171 3.48 -19.74 4.77
C MET A 171 2.45 -19.27 3.74
N GLU A 172 1.18 -19.51 4.04
CA GLU A 172 0.06 -19.07 3.23
C GLU A 172 -0.86 -18.17 4.08
N GLN A 173 -1.16 -16.98 3.57
CA GLN A 173 -2.11 -16.03 4.13
C GLN A 173 -3.28 -15.90 3.18
N VAL A 174 -4.50 -15.89 3.71
CA VAL A 174 -5.72 -15.76 2.90
C VAL A 174 -6.44 -14.49 3.31
N LEU A 175 -6.71 -13.65 2.32
CA LEU A 175 -7.53 -12.46 2.45
C LEU A 175 -8.82 -12.64 1.66
N THR A 176 -9.94 -12.48 2.35
CA THR A 176 -11.29 -12.61 1.79
C THR A 176 -11.93 -11.23 1.76
N VAL A 177 -12.29 -10.75 0.56
CA VAL A 177 -12.99 -9.47 0.40
C VAL A 177 -14.47 -9.66 0.70
N ASN A 178 -14.95 -8.96 1.73
CA ASN A 178 -16.32 -9.03 2.20
C ASN A 178 -17.22 -8.05 1.43
N SER A 179 -16.70 -6.85 1.12
CA SER A 179 -17.46 -5.82 0.39
C SER A 179 -16.52 -4.82 -0.27
N ILE A 180 -16.97 -4.29 -1.41
CA ILE A 180 -16.39 -3.11 -2.06
C ILE A 180 -17.53 -2.14 -2.33
N GLU A 181 -17.42 -0.92 -1.81
CA GLU A 181 -18.36 0.16 -2.08
C GLU A 181 -17.64 1.35 -2.69
N TYR A 182 -18.24 1.94 -3.73
CA TYR A 182 -17.69 3.09 -4.42
C TYR A 182 -18.49 4.36 -4.10
N ASP A 183 -17.81 5.51 -4.12
CA ASP A 183 -18.41 6.84 -4.03
C ASP A 183 -19.25 7.06 -2.75
N LYS A 184 -18.93 6.33 -1.68
CA LYS A 184 -19.54 6.41 -0.35
C LYS A 184 -18.52 6.64 0.76
N VAL A 185 -17.50 7.45 0.47
CA VAL A 185 -16.45 7.80 1.42
C VAL A 185 -16.56 9.28 1.77
N GLU A 186 -16.75 9.56 3.05
CA GLU A 186 -16.75 10.93 3.56
C GLU A 186 -15.35 11.54 3.50
N PRO A 187 -15.17 12.79 3.03
CA PRO A 187 -13.84 13.39 2.89
C PRO A 187 -13.02 13.45 4.18
N SER A 188 -13.68 13.59 5.33
CA SER A 188 -13.03 13.67 6.65
C SER A 188 -12.33 12.38 7.08
N VAL A 189 -12.61 11.25 6.43
CA VAL A 189 -11.91 9.99 6.69
C VAL A 189 -10.40 10.12 6.43
N PHE A 190 -10.01 11.02 5.54
CA PHE A 190 -8.61 11.26 5.19
C PHE A 190 -7.95 12.38 6.02
N ASP A 191 -8.67 12.97 6.98
CA ASP A 191 -8.06 13.95 7.88
C ASP A 191 -7.03 13.26 8.76
N LEU A 192 -5.86 13.86 8.91
CA LEU A 192 -4.83 13.33 9.79
C LEU A 192 -5.37 13.20 11.23
N PRO A 193 -5.11 12.08 11.92
CA PRO A 193 -5.39 11.94 13.35
C PRO A 193 -4.76 13.08 14.16
N GLU A 194 -5.35 13.45 15.29
CA GLU A 194 -4.89 14.59 16.10
C GLU A 194 -3.44 14.42 16.56
N GLU A 195 -3.06 13.19 16.90
CA GLU A 195 -1.72 12.82 17.33
C GLU A 195 -0.70 12.97 16.19
N ILE A 196 -1.09 12.62 14.96
CA ILE A 196 -0.26 12.83 13.77
C ILE A 196 -0.11 14.32 13.45
N LYS A 197 -1.19 15.10 13.61
CA LYS A 197 -1.14 16.57 13.47
C LYS A 197 -0.20 17.20 14.49
N ALA A 198 -0.15 16.67 15.72
CA ALA A 198 0.77 17.14 16.76
C ALA A 198 2.23 16.86 16.39
N LEU A 199 2.54 15.64 15.95
CA LEU A 199 3.88 15.25 15.50
C LEU A 199 4.37 16.09 14.31
N LEU A 200 3.49 16.37 13.35
CA LEU A 200 3.84 17.19 12.20
C LEU A 200 4.23 18.61 12.60
N LYS A 201 3.49 19.23 13.54
CA LYS A 201 3.80 20.57 14.05
C LYS A 201 5.13 20.60 14.80
N GLU A 202 5.43 19.57 15.58
CA GLU A 202 6.70 19.46 16.31
C GLU A 202 7.89 19.33 15.34
N LYS A 203 7.74 18.49 14.30
CA LYS A 203 8.74 18.36 13.25
C LYS A 203 8.98 19.69 12.51
N GLU A 204 7.91 20.37 12.10
CA GLU A 204 8.00 21.68 11.43
C GLU A 204 8.65 22.76 12.31
N ALA A 205 8.48 22.68 13.64
CA ALA A 205 9.13 23.59 14.58
C ALA A 205 10.63 23.29 14.72
N THR A 206 11.02 22.03 14.61
CA THR A 206 12.41 21.55 14.73
C THR A 206 13.22 21.81 13.45
N ASP A 207 12.58 21.73 12.28
CA ASP A 207 13.21 21.97 10.97
C ASP A 207 13.35 23.47 10.62
N LYS A 208 12.77 24.38 11.41
CA LYS A 208 13.00 25.83 11.22
C LYS A 208 14.39 26.20 11.74
N PRO A 209 15.25 26.87 10.93
CA PRO A 209 16.50 27.40 11.45
C PRO A 209 16.21 28.37 12.58
N VAL A 210 16.90 28.20 13.71
CA VAL A 210 16.87 29.15 14.83
C VAL A 210 17.40 30.50 14.33
N SER A 211 16.53 31.37 13.85
CA SER A 211 16.88 32.76 13.57
C SER A 211 17.02 33.48 14.90
N GLY A 212 18.19 33.35 15.53
CA GLY A 212 18.39 33.89 16.88
C GLY A 212 19.80 33.76 17.43
N GLU A 213 20.85 33.63 16.62
CA GLU A 213 22.21 33.90 17.11
C GLU A 213 22.47 35.41 17.03
N THR A 214 22.32 36.09 18.16
CA THR A 214 22.93 37.40 18.38
C THR A 214 24.43 37.30 18.12
N LYS A 215 24.89 37.94 17.05
CA LYS A 215 26.30 38.18 16.73
C LYS A 215 27.03 38.72 17.99
N PRO A 216 28.10 38.08 18.49
CA PRO A 216 28.94 38.68 19.52
C PRO A 216 29.55 39.98 18.99
N ALA A 217 29.44 41.05 19.78
CA ALA A 217 30.06 42.33 19.48
C ALA A 217 31.59 42.18 19.39
N GLU A 218 32.18 42.70 18.31
CA GLU A 218 33.64 42.84 18.17
C GLU A 218 34.19 43.71 19.32
N PRO A 219 35.28 43.29 19.99
CA PRO A 219 35.94 44.16 20.95
C PRO A 219 36.63 45.31 20.21
N LYS A 220 36.31 46.55 20.62
CA LYS A 220 37.03 47.75 20.15
C LYS A 220 38.52 47.65 20.51
N PRO A 221 39.44 48.09 19.63
CA PRO A 221 40.84 48.19 19.98
C PRO A 221 41.04 49.28 21.05
N GLN A 222 41.77 48.95 22.12
CA GLN A 222 42.21 49.90 23.14
C GLN A 222 43.35 50.80 22.60
N PRO A 223 43.49 52.03 23.13
CA PRO A 223 44.39 53.06 22.61
C PRO A 223 45.87 52.77 22.83
#